data_AF-A0A4R2CMU2-F1
#
_entry.id   AF-A0A4R2CMU2-F1
#
_cell.length_a   1.000
_cell.length_b   1.000
_cell.length_c   1.000
_cell.angle_alpha   90.00
_cell.angle_beta   90.00
_cell.angle_gamma   90.00
#
_symmetry.space_group_name_H-M   'P 1'
#
loop_
_entity.id
_entity.type
_entity.pdbx_description
1 polymer ?
#
loop_
_entity_poly.entity_id
_entity_poly.type
_entity_poly.pdbx_seq_one_letter_code
_entity_poly.pdbx_strand_id
1 'polypeptide(L)'
;MDTAAFLRRIGLTRHDGPSVEALFELHAAFADTVPYESVQYQLGKGGPLEPSAVAERILAREAGGYCFQLNGVFAQFLTELGYQVTMHRGGVQTMTRPARVDASHLVLTVHGLDDDPQKAWLVDVGLGDGLFTPMPLEAGTARQDPFELRLRPSEIVDGWRLDHDPRSTLAGMDFESAPATLAAFEGQHAYLSVAPDSPFLRLCAAYRRKAGSVVILRSLSLIETFDDRIDSTLLETPADFSPL
;
A
#
# COMPACT_ATOMS: atom_id res chain seq x y z
N MET A 1 -14.05 12.48 -5.17
CA MET A 1 -13.15 13.13 -4.20
C MET A 1 -12.65 14.44 -4.80
N ASP A 2 -12.00 15.30 -4.02
CA ASP A 2 -11.32 16.49 -4.57
C ASP A 2 -9.91 16.08 -5.05
N THR A 3 -9.80 15.70 -6.33
CA THR A 3 -8.54 15.24 -6.93
C THR A 3 -7.46 16.31 -6.91
N ALA A 4 -7.82 17.59 -7.02
CA ALA A 4 -6.86 18.69 -6.98
C ALA A 4 -6.28 18.88 -5.58
N ALA A 5 -7.10 18.77 -4.53
CA ALA A 5 -6.62 18.75 -3.14
C ALA A 5 -5.74 17.53 -2.88
N PHE A 6 -6.11 16.37 -3.42
CA PHE A 6 -5.35 15.14 -3.24
C PHE A 6 -3.98 15.17 -3.92
N LEU A 7 -3.90 15.69 -5.16
CA LEU A 7 -2.62 15.97 -5.84
C LEU A 7 -1.72 16.86 -4.99
N ARG A 8 -2.25 17.97 -4.46
CA ARG A 8 -1.47 18.87 -3.57
C ARG A 8 -1.01 18.16 -2.31
N ARG A 9 -1.84 17.30 -1.71
CA ARG A 9 -1.49 16.54 -0.51
C ARG A 9 -0.32 15.59 -0.74
N ILE A 10 -0.19 15.04 -1.95
CA ILE A 10 0.94 14.17 -2.32
C ILE A 10 2.08 14.96 -3.00
N GLY A 11 2.04 16.30 -2.99
CA GLY A 11 3.12 17.15 -3.51
C GLY A 11 3.09 17.42 -5.01
N LEU A 12 2.01 17.03 -5.71
CA LEU A 12 1.83 17.25 -7.14
C LEU A 12 0.92 18.45 -7.41
N THR A 13 1.18 19.16 -8.50
CA THR A 13 0.45 20.41 -8.83
C THR A 13 -0.55 20.26 -9.97
N ARG A 14 -0.37 19.26 -10.84
CA ARG A 14 -1.27 18.98 -11.96
C ARG A 14 -1.18 17.51 -12.37
N HIS A 15 -2.14 17.08 -13.17
CA HIS A 15 -2.16 15.79 -13.84
C HIS A 15 -2.68 16.01 -15.26
N ASP A 16 -1.88 15.63 -16.25
CA ASP A 16 -2.14 15.91 -17.67
C ASP A 16 -2.85 14.75 -18.40
N GLY A 17 -3.35 13.76 -17.65
CA GLY A 17 -4.11 12.60 -18.14
C GLY A 17 -3.40 11.26 -17.95
N PRO A 18 -4.10 10.13 -18.19
CA PRO A 18 -3.55 8.79 -17.97
C PRO A 18 -2.38 8.46 -18.91
N SER A 19 -1.19 8.32 -18.33
CA SER A 19 0.00 7.77 -18.99
C SER A 19 0.80 6.88 -18.03
N VAL A 20 1.74 6.11 -18.54
CA VAL A 20 2.67 5.32 -17.72
C VAL A 20 3.49 6.24 -16.82
N GLU A 21 4.06 7.31 -17.37
CA GLU A 21 4.87 8.27 -16.60
C GLU A 21 4.07 8.88 -15.45
N ALA A 22 2.85 9.35 -15.73
CA ALA A 22 1.99 9.94 -14.70
C ALA A 22 1.55 8.90 -13.66
N LEU A 23 1.32 7.63 -14.03
CA LEU A 23 0.99 6.58 -13.08
C LEU A 23 2.15 6.33 -12.10
N PHE A 24 3.38 6.34 -12.60
CA PHE A 24 4.59 6.20 -11.79
C PHE A 24 4.77 7.38 -10.84
N GLU A 25 4.59 8.61 -11.34
CA GLU A 25 4.67 9.82 -10.52
C GLU A 25 3.63 9.81 -9.40
N LEU A 26 2.37 9.50 -9.71
CA LEU A 26 1.27 9.43 -8.73
C LEU A 26 1.54 8.37 -7.65
N HIS A 27 2.02 7.19 -8.04
CA HIS A 27 2.31 6.10 -7.10
C HIS A 27 3.47 6.45 -6.18
N ALA A 28 4.59 6.94 -6.73
CA ALA A 28 5.77 7.31 -5.96
C ALA A 28 5.44 8.46 -4.98
N ALA A 29 4.73 9.48 -5.45
CA ALA A 29 4.29 10.61 -4.63
C ALA A 29 3.37 10.15 -3.49
N PHE A 30 2.43 9.24 -3.75
CA PHE A 30 1.57 8.69 -2.70
C PHE A 30 2.38 7.88 -1.68
N ALA A 31 3.22 6.95 -2.14
CA ALA A 31 4.01 6.08 -1.28
C ALA A 31 4.96 6.86 -0.35
N ASP A 32 5.52 7.97 -0.84
CA ASP A 32 6.44 8.84 -0.08
C ASP A 32 5.72 9.72 0.95
N THR A 33 4.45 10.08 0.72
CA THR A 33 3.75 11.12 1.51
C THR A 33 2.59 10.63 2.36
N VAL A 34 2.00 9.46 2.06
CA VAL A 34 0.87 8.88 2.78
C VAL A 34 1.33 7.58 3.45
N PRO A 35 1.46 7.54 4.78
CA PRO A 35 1.99 6.37 5.46
C PRO A 35 0.98 5.21 5.46
N TYR A 36 1.49 3.99 5.36
CA TYR A 36 0.75 2.84 5.87
C TYR A 36 0.79 2.89 7.39
N GLU A 37 -0.34 2.79 8.06
CA GLU A 37 -0.37 2.79 9.53
C GLU A 37 -1.59 2.08 10.13
N SER A 38 -1.39 1.57 11.34
CA SER A 38 -2.43 0.97 12.19
C SER A 38 -2.67 1.73 13.51
N VAL A 39 -1.95 2.84 13.70
CA VAL A 39 -1.94 3.65 14.92
C VAL A 39 -3.34 4.14 15.25
N GLN A 40 -4.08 4.57 14.23
CA GLN A 40 -5.44 5.07 14.41
C GLN A 40 -6.43 4.06 15.00
N TYR A 41 -6.23 2.76 14.77
CA TYR A 41 -7.12 1.72 15.30
C TYR A 41 -6.87 1.45 16.79
N GLN A 42 -5.72 1.91 17.31
CA GLN A 42 -5.41 1.90 18.74
C GLN A 42 -5.94 3.14 19.46
N LEU A 43 -6.11 4.25 18.74
CA LEU A 43 -6.57 5.53 19.29
C LEU A 43 -8.09 5.72 19.17
N GLY A 44 -8.80 4.86 18.44
CA GLY A 44 -10.24 5.00 18.23
C GLY A 44 -10.86 3.82 17.49
N LYS A 45 -12.15 3.93 17.21
CA LYS A 45 -12.89 2.91 16.45
C LYS A 45 -12.45 2.88 14.99
N GLY A 46 -12.48 1.69 14.39
CA GLY A 46 -12.16 1.42 12.99
C GLY A 46 -12.63 2.53 12.04
N GLY A 47 -11.67 3.12 11.34
CA GLY A 47 -11.92 4.20 10.38
C GLY A 47 -12.76 3.71 9.18
N PRO A 48 -13.28 4.62 8.35
CA PRO A 48 -14.13 4.26 7.22
C PRO A 48 -13.41 3.36 6.21
N LEU A 49 -14.14 2.47 5.56
CA LEU A 49 -13.67 1.76 4.37
C LEU A 49 -14.00 2.52 3.07
N GLU A 50 -15.01 3.39 3.12
CA GLU A 50 -15.46 4.19 1.98
C GLU A 50 -14.35 5.19 1.57
N PRO A 51 -13.92 5.20 0.29
CA PRO A 51 -12.70 5.91 -0.06
C PRO A 51 -12.81 7.43 -0.03
N SER A 52 -14.00 8.03 -0.22
CA SER A 52 -14.16 9.49 -0.06
C SER A 52 -13.93 9.93 1.39
N ALA A 53 -14.44 9.18 2.37
CA ALA A 53 -14.26 9.43 3.80
C ALA A 53 -12.81 9.14 4.24
N VAL A 54 -12.15 8.13 3.64
CA VAL A 54 -10.70 7.93 3.82
C VAL A 54 -9.93 9.14 3.28
N ALA A 55 -10.28 9.63 2.08
CA ALA A 55 -9.63 10.79 1.47
C ALA A 55 -9.78 12.04 2.33
N GLU A 56 -10.98 12.35 2.80
CA GLU A 56 -11.24 13.47 3.71
C GLU A 56 -10.33 13.43 4.94
N ARG A 57 -10.12 12.23 5.50
CA ARG A 57 -9.24 12.04 6.66
C ARG A 57 -7.77 12.24 6.32
N ILE A 58 -7.30 11.69 5.20
CA ILE A 58 -5.91 11.87 4.72
C ILE A 58 -5.62 13.35 4.47
N LEU A 59 -6.59 14.06 3.86
CA LEU A 59 -6.49 15.50 3.58
C LEU A 59 -6.54 16.35 4.86
N ALA A 60 -7.41 16.02 5.81
CA ALA A 60 -7.63 16.87 6.98
C ALA A 60 -6.61 16.66 8.12
N ARG A 61 -6.02 15.48 8.23
CA ARG A 61 -5.21 15.08 9.40
C ARG A 61 -3.84 14.52 9.06
N GLU A 62 -3.48 14.55 7.77
CA GLU A 62 -2.29 13.87 7.26
C GLU A 62 -2.22 12.38 7.66
N ALA A 63 -3.38 11.78 7.94
CA ALA A 63 -3.50 10.42 8.39
C ALA A 63 -3.12 9.41 7.29
N GLY A 64 -2.83 8.18 7.69
CA GLY A 64 -2.61 7.06 6.78
C GLY A 64 -3.76 6.05 6.82
N GLY A 65 -3.40 4.78 6.62
CA GLY A 65 -4.28 3.64 6.78
C GLY A 65 -3.59 2.35 6.39
N TYR A 66 -4.31 1.24 6.46
CA TYR A 66 -3.80 -0.03 5.92
C TYR A 66 -4.29 -0.30 4.50
N CYS A 67 -4.01 -1.49 3.97
CA CYS A 67 -4.20 -1.83 2.56
C CYS A 67 -5.57 -1.49 1.98
N PHE A 68 -6.67 -1.82 2.67
CA PHE A 68 -8.01 -1.59 2.11
C PHE A 68 -8.33 -0.11 1.96
N GLN A 69 -7.89 0.71 2.91
CA GLN A 69 -8.10 2.15 2.89
C GLN A 69 -7.20 2.81 1.86
N LEU A 70 -5.91 2.47 1.86
CA LEU A 70 -4.93 3.08 0.95
C LEU A 70 -5.16 2.69 -0.51
N ASN A 71 -5.31 1.40 -0.80
CA ASN A 71 -5.59 0.98 -2.18
C ASN A 71 -7.03 1.32 -2.60
N GLY A 72 -8.00 1.36 -1.66
CA GLY A 72 -9.35 1.85 -1.95
C GLY A 72 -9.38 3.32 -2.37
N VAL A 73 -8.72 4.20 -1.60
CA VAL A 73 -8.65 5.63 -1.90
C VAL A 73 -7.83 5.91 -3.16
N PHE A 74 -6.74 5.17 -3.36
CA PHE A 74 -5.92 5.30 -4.56
C PHE A 74 -6.64 4.84 -5.81
N ALA A 75 -7.42 3.76 -5.73
CA ALA A 75 -8.27 3.33 -6.85
C ALA A 75 -9.32 4.37 -7.23
N GLN A 76 -10.03 4.95 -6.25
CA GLN A 76 -10.98 6.03 -6.53
C GLN A 76 -10.27 7.25 -7.12
N PHE A 77 -9.12 7.65 -6.56
CA PHE A 77 -8.33 8.76 -7.06
C PHE A 77 -7.91 8.57 -8.52
N LEU A 78 -7.31 7.42 -8.85
CA LEU A 78 -6.93 7.06 -10.22
C LEU A 78 -8.14 7.02 -11.16
N THR A 79 -9.27 6.46 -10.72
CA THR A 79 -10.50 6.40 -11.52
C THR A 79 -11.01 7.80 -11.87
N GLU A 80 -10.99 8.73 -10.92
CA GLU A 80 -11.40 10.13 -11.13
C GLU A 80 -10.42 10.92 -12.02
N LEU A 81 -9.17 10.47 -12.11
CA LEU A 81 -8.17 10.99 -13.06
C LEU A 81 -8.28 10.34 -14.45
N GLY A 82 -9.19 9.37 -14.65
CA GLY A 82 -9.47 8.73 -15.94
C GLY A 82 -8.75 7.40 -16.18
N TYR A 83 -8.06 6.85 -15.18
CA TYR A 83 -7.43 5.53 -15.29
C TYR A 83 -8.46 4.39 -15.22
N GLN A 84 -8.18 3.30 -15.93
CA GLN A 84 -8.96 2.07 -15.82
C GLN A 84 -8.35 1.18 -14.73
N VAL A 85 -9.00 1.13 -13.57
CA VAL A 85 -8.50 0.44 -12.37
C VAL A 85 -9.36 -0.79 -12.07
N THR A 86 -8.71 -1.92 -11.78
CA THR A 86 -9.36 -3.13 -11.27
C THR A 86 -8.85 -3.45 -9.87
N MET A 87 -9.74 -3.75 -8.93
CA MET A 87 -9.38 -4.25 -7.60
C MET A 87 -9.35 -5.78 -7.59
N HIS A 88 -8.45 -6.36 -6.79
CA HIS A 88 -8.25 -7.80 -6.66
C HIS A 88 -8.14 -8.21 -5.21
N ARG A 89 -8.59 -9.43 -4.90
CA ARG A 89 -8.37 -10.06 -3.59
C ARG A 89 -6.98 -10.65 -3.55
N GLY A 90 -6.24 -10.30 -2.51
CA GLY A 90 -4.95 -10.87 -2.20
C GLY A 90 -4.87 -11.40 -0.76
N GLY A 91 -3.74 -12.05 -0.48
CA GLY A 91 -3.33 -12.45 0.85
C GLY A 91 -1.83 -12.31 1.02
N VAL A 92 -1.43 -11.60 2.06
CA VAL A 92 -0.02 -11.37 2.42
C VAL A 92 0.52 -12.55 3.22
N GLN A 93 1.74 -12.96 2.88
CA GLN A 93 2.48 -14.01 3.57
C GLN A 93 3.58 -13.44 4.43
N THR A 94 3.82 -14.12 5.54
CA THR A 94 4.92 -13.83 6.47
C THR A 94 5.55 -15.17 6.87
N MET A 95 6.61 -15.13 7.67
CA MET A 95 7.24 -16.35 8.21
C MET A 95 6.26 -17.27 8.95
N THR A 96 5.18 -16.71 9.50
CA THR A 96 4.16 -17.46 10.28
C THR A 96 2.82 -17.59 9.55
N ARG A 97 2.66 -16.93 8.39
CA ARG A 97 1.42 -16.96 7.61
C ARG A 97 1.71 -17.49 6.20
N PRO A 98 1.37 -18.78 5.92
CA PRO A 98 1.64 -19.36 4.61
C PRO A 98 0.72 -18.80 3.52
N ALA A 99 1.06 -19.11 2.25
CA ALA A 99 0.38 -18.66 1.05
C ALA A 99 -1.14 -18.91 1.07
N ARG A 100 -1.90 -17.87 0.72
CA ARG A 100 -3.36 -17.86 0.64
C ARG A 100 -3.87 -16.64 -0.11
N VAL A 101 -5.10 -16.72 -0.61
CA VAL A 101 -5.90 -15.58 -1.05
C VAL A 101 -7.22 -15.59 -0.26
N ASP A 102 -7.33 -14.71 0.72
CA ASP A 102 -8.42 -14.71 1.72
C ASP A 102 -9.02 -13.31 1.96
N ALA A 103 -8.89 -12.43 0.95
CA ALA A 103 -9.29 -11.02 1.01
C ALA A 103 -8.64 -10.23 2.15
N SER A 104 -7.52 -10.70 2.72
CA SER A 104 -6.80 -9.95 3.75
C SER A 104 -5.95 -8.81 3.20
N HIS A 105 -5.85 -8.69 1.88
CA HIS A 105 -5.16 -7.61 1.21
C HIS A 105 -5.86 -7.22 -0.10
N LEU A 106 -5.99 -5.93 -0.36
CA LEU A 106 -6.58 -5.39 -1.58
C LEU A 106 -5.44 -4.99 -2.52
N VAL A 107 -5.47 -5.43 -3.77
CA VAL A 107 -4.46 -5.13 -4.80
C VAL A 107 -5.11 -4.42 -5.96
N LEU A 108 -4.39 -3.55 -6.67
CA LEU A 108 -4.89 -2.88 -7.87
C LEU A 108 -4.12 -3.33 -9.11
N THR A 109 -4.83 -3.35 -10.23
CA THR A 109 -4.19 -3.31 -11.54
C THR A 109 -4.72 -2.14 -12.36
N VAL A 110 -3.87 -1.57 -13.21
CA VAL A 110 -4.21 -0.51 -14.16
C VAL A 110 -3.93 -0.99 -15.58
N HIS A 111 -4.85 -0.71 -16.50
CA HIS A 111 -4.76 -1.13 -17.90
C HIS A 111 -5.19 -0.01 -18.86
N GLY A 112 -4.93 -0.20 -20.16
CA GLY A 112 -5.45 0.66 -21.21
C GLY A 112 -4.91 2.09 -21.19
N LEU A 113 -3.63 2.26 -20.82
CA LEU A 113 -2.94 3.55 -20.90
C LEU A 113 -2.67 3.92 -22.36
N ASP A 114 -2.81 5.19 -22.72
CA ASP A 114 -2.73 5.64 -24.12
C ASP A 114 -1.35 5.37 -24.76
N ASP A 115 -0.30 5.48 -23.95
CA ASP A 115 1.10 5.27 -24.34
C ASP A 115 1.55 3.79 -24.26
N ASP A 116 0.76 2.92 -23.62
CA ASP A 116 0.99 1.46 -23.60
C ASP A 116 -0.32 0.65 -23.40
N PRO A 117 -1.19 0.59 -24.43
CA PRO A 117 -2.57 0.10 -24.26
C PRO A 117 -2.66 -1.41 -24.07
N GLN A 118 -1.60 -2.17 -24.36
CA GLN A 118 -1.58 -3.63 -24.24
C GLN A 118 -1.04 -4.09 -22.88
N LYS A 119 -0.39 -3.20 -22.13
CA LYS A 119 0.23 -3.54 -20.86
C LYS A 119 -0.71 -3.28 -19.69
N ALA A 120 -0.66 -4.19 -18.72
CA ALA A 120 -1.27 -4.00 -17.42
C ALA A 120 -0.16 -3.77 -16.38
N TRP A 121 -0.49 -3.03 -15.34
CA TRP A 121 0.43 -2.63 -14.28
C TRP A 121 -0.12 -3.08 -12.93
N LEU A 122 0.69 -3.79 -12.15
CA LEU A 122 0.47 -3.98 -10.71
C LEU A 122 0.69 -2.64 -10.00
N VAL A 123 -0.31 -2.23 -9.24
CA VAL A 123 -0.34 -0.99 -8.46
C VAL A 123 -0.70 -1.34 -7.03
N ASP A 124 0.12 -0.91 -6.06
CA ASP A 124 -0.12 -1.19 -4.64
C ASP A 124 0.58 -0.17 -3.74
N VAL A 125 -0.20 0.75 -3.18
CA VAL A 125 0.24 1.73 -2.18
C VAL A 125 -0.11 1.30 -0.74
N GLY A 126 -0.58 0.06 -0.57
CA GLY A 126 -1.15 -0.48 0.65
C GLY A 126 -0.41 -1.66 1.24
N LEU A 127 0.69 -2.13 0.63
CA LEU A 127 1.50 -3.26 1.09
C LEU A 127 2.61 -2.86 2.09
N GLY A 128 2.46 -1.74 2.80
CA GLY A 128 3.43 -1.30 3.81
C GLY A 128 4.82 -0.99 3.21
N ASP A 129 5.74 -1.93 3.29
CA ASP A 129 7.11 -1.83 2.78
C ASP A 129 7.30 -2.36 1.33
N GLY A 130 6.19 -2.65 0.64
CA GLY A 130 6.17 -3.16 -0.75
C GLY A 130 6.60 -2.17 -1.84
N LEU A 131 5.72 -1.94 -2.83
CA LEU A 131 6.04 -1.16 -4.03
C LEU A 131 6.26 0.32 -3.71
N PHE A 132 7.31 0.90 -4.29
CA PHE A 132 7.48 2.34 -4.42
C PHE A 132 6.92 2.86 -5.76
N THR A 133 7.06 2.08 -6.82
CA THR A 133 6.50 2.37 -8.15
C THR A 133 5.70 1.17 -8.68
N PRO A 134 4.78 1.38 -9.65
CA PRO A 134 4.08 0.28 -10.30
C PRO A 134 5.05 -0.73 -10.91
N MET A 135 4.62 -1.99 -11.00
CA MET A 135 5.35 -3.02 -11.74
C MET A 135 4.53 -3.45 -12.96
N PRO A 136 5.17 -3.72 -14.11
CA PRO A 136 4.54 -4.49 -15.18
C PRO A 136 3.85 -5.74 -14.64
N LEU A 137 2.63 -6.04 -15.09
CA LEU A 137 1.95 -7.29 -14.79
C LEU A 137 2.50 -8.42 -15.70
N GLU A 138 3.80 -8.66 -15.60
CA GLU A 138 4.55 -9.67 -16.34
C GLU A 138 5.59 -10.33 -15.42
N ALA A 139 5.96 -11.57 -15.71
CA ALA A 139 6.93 -12.28 -14.88
C ALA A 139 8.30 -11.62 -14.98
N GLY A 140 8.88 -11.23 -13.85
CA GLY A 140 10.15 -10.51 -13.84
C GLY A 140 10.55 -10.02 -12.46
N THR A 141 11.74 -9.45 -12.40
CA THR A 141 12.31 -8.84 -11.20
C THR A 141 12.43 -7.35 -11.43
N ALA A 142 12.06 -6.54 -10.44
CA ALA A 142 12.25 -5.10 -10.43
C ALA A 142 13.00 -4.69 -9.17
N ARG A 143 14.06 -3.91 -9.36
CA ARG A 143 14.74 -3.24 -8.26
C ARG A 143 14.01 -1.93 -7.94
N GLN A 144 13.55 -1.81 -6.71
CA GLN A 144 12.93 -0.61 -6.17
C GLN A 144 13.56 -0.34 -4.80
N ASP A 145 14.58 0.51 -4.79
CA ASP A 145 15.46 0.68 -3.63
C ASP A 145 14.68 0.84 -2.31
N PRO A 146 15.11 0.19 -1.23
CA PRO A 146 16.30 -0.66 -1.15
C PRO A 146 16.10 -2.10 -1.67
N PHE A 147 14.89 -2.46 -2.11
CA PHE A 147 14.48 -3.85 -2.28
C PHE A 147 14.53 -4.34 -3.72
N GLU A 148 14.76 -5.64 -3.87
CA GLU A 148 14.50 -6.38 -5.10
C GLU A 148 13.18 -7.16 -4.97
N LEU A 149 12.22 -6.87 -5.84
CA LEU A 149 10.90 -7.50 -5.85
C LEU A 149 10.76 -8.38 -7.09
N ARG A 150 10.11 -9.54 -6.95
CA ARG A 150 9.89 -10.46 -8.07
C ARG A 150 8.41 -10.76 -8.25
N LEU A 151 7.89 -10.53 -9.45
CA LEU A 151 6.55 -10.90 -9.85
C LEU A 151 6.59 -12.17 -10.69
N ARG A 152 5.69 -13.12 -10.42
CA ARG A 152 5.57 -14.40 -11.16
C ARG A 152 4.14 -14.92 -11.07
N PRO A 153 3.73 -15.87 -11.94
CA PRO A 153 2.44 -16.54 -11.78
C PRO A 153 2.30 -17.18 -10.40
N SER A 154 1.12 -17.07 -9.80
CA SER A 154 0.82 -17.74 -8.54
C SER A 154 0.72 -19.25 -8.74
N GLU A 155 1.14 -20.01 -7.74
CA GLU A 155 1.02 -21.47 -7.70
C GLU A 155 -0.28 -21.94 -7.04
N ILE A 156 -1.03 -21.03 -6.39
CA ILE A 156 -2.19 -21.38 -5.57
C ILE A 156 -3.52 -20.83 -6.10
N VAL A 157 -3.47 -19.86 -7.01
CA VAL A 157 -4.64 -19.25 -7.65
C VAL A 157 -4.32 -18.91 -9.11
N ASP A 158 -5.36 -18.71 -9.92
CA ASP A 158 -5.21 -18.00 -11.20
C ASP A 158 -4.94 -16.52 -10.90
N GLY A 159 -3.69 -16.10 -11.05
CA GLY A 159 -3.23 -14.78 -10.65
C GLY A 159 -1.72 -14.72 -10.47
N TRP A 160 -1.27 -13.85 -9.58
CA TRP A 160 0.13 -13.49 -9.45
C TRP A 160 0.63 -13.59 -8.02
N ARG A 161 1.94 -13.82 -7.93
CA ARG A 161 2.74 -13.85 -6.72
C ARG A 161 3.79 -12.77 -6.81
N LEU A 162 3.77 -11.84 -5.86
CA LEU A 162 4.86 -10.93 -5.56
C LEU A 162 5.72 -11.57 -4.46
N ASP A 163 6.95 -11.93 -4.77
CA ASP A 163 7.96 -12.28 -3.77
C ASP A 163 8.67 -11.00 -3.32
N HIS A 164 8.85 -10.87 -2.01
CA HIS A 164 9.48 -9.70 -1.42
C HIS A 164 10.98 -9.95 -1.17
N ASP A 165 11.74 -8.87 -1.08
CA ASP A 165 13.13 -8.89 -0.63
C ASP A 165 13.26 -9.60 0.74
N PRO A 166 14.25 -10.50 0.93
CA PRO A 166 14.45 -11.24 2.17
C PRO A 166 14.70 -10.40 3.43
N ARG A 167 15.04 -9.12 3.28
CA ARG A 167 15.19 -8.18 4.41
C ARG A 167 13.84 -7.71 4.95
N SER A 168 12.74 -7.88 4.20
CA SER A 168 11.39 -7.60 4.70
C SER A 168 10.89 -8.74 5.59
N THR A 169 9.98 -8.39 6.50
CA THR A 169 9.21 -9.40 7.24
C THR A 169 8.04 -9.98 6.45
N LEU A 170 7.68 -9.34 5.34
CA LEU A 170 6.74 -9.91 4.37
C LEU A 170 7.50 -10.89 3.49
N ALA A 171 7.01 -12.11 3.37
CA ALA A 171 7.56 -13.06 2.41
C ALA A 171 7.05 -12.77 0.99
N GLY A 172 5.92 -12.09 0.88
CA GLY A 172 5.29 -11.74 -0.38
C GLY A 172 3.77 -11.62 -0.26
N MET A 173 3.12 -11.69 -1.41
CA MET A 173 1.67 -11.62 -1.56
C MET A 173 1.23 -12.44 -2.77
N ASP A 174 0.15 -13.20 -2.63
CA ASP A 174 -0.58 -13.77 -3.76
C ASP A 174 -1.89 -12.99 -3.96
N PHE A 175 -2.30 -12.77 -5.22
CA PHE A 175 -3.62 -12.22 -5.54
C PHE A 175 -4.23 -12.89 -6.77
N GLU A 176 -5.56 -13.02 -6.76
CA GLU A 176 -6.31 -13.64 -7.85
C GLU A 176 -6.64 -12.62 -8.96
N SER A 177 -6.62 -13.08 -10.21
CA SER A 177 -6.95 -12.26 -11.39
C SER A 177 -8.41 -11.78 -11.39
N ALA A 178 -9.29 -12.48 -10.67
CA ALA A 178 -10.71 -12.13 -10.60
C ALA A 178 -10.91 -10.72 -10.03
N PRO A 179 -11.79 -9.91 -10.65
CA PRO A 179 -12.10 -8.59 -10.14
C PRO A 179 -12.86 -8.70 -8.82
N ALA A 180 -12.60 -7.75 -7.94
CA ALA A 180 -13.28 -7.59 -6.67
C ALA A 180 -13.83 -6.17 -6.50
N THR A 181 -14.66 -6.01 -5.49
CA THR A 181 -15.12 -4.70 -5.01
C THR A 181 -14.75 -4.56 -3.55
N LEU A 182 -14.83 -3.34 -3.01
CA LEU A 182 -14.56 -3.11 -1.58
C LEU A 182 -15.42 -3.97 -0.65
N ALA A 183 -16.62 -4.38 -1.08
CA ALA A 183 -17.50 -5.28 -0.33
C ALA A 183 -16.82 -6.61 0.02
N ALA A 184 -15.91 -7.11 -0.81
CA ALA A 184 -15.16 -8.34 -0.55
C ALA A 184 -14.25 -8.25 0.69
N PHE A 185 -13.95 -7.04 1.16
CA PHE A 185 -13.02 -6.75 2.25
C PHE A 185 -13.73 -6.32 3.54
N GLU A 186 -15.05 -6.08 3.51
CA GLU A 186 -15.82 -5.60 4.67
C GLU A 186 -15.69 -6.52 5.88
N GLY A 187 -15.76 -7.84 5.68
CA GLY A 187 -15.61 -8.82 6.76
C GLY A 187 -14.22 -8.78 7.41
N GLN A 188 -13.17 -8.67 6.59
CA GLN A 188 -11.80 -8.54 7.08
C GLN A 188 -11.59 -7.19 7.77
N HIS A 189 -12.12 -6.10 7.21
CA HIS A 189 -12.06 -4.77 7.81
C HIS A 189 -12.75 -4.74 9.18
N ALA A 190 -13.96 -5.32 9.28
CA ALA A 190 -14.73 -5.40 10.53
C ALA A 190 -14.01 -6.21 11.62
N TYR A 191 -13.22 -7.22 11.26
CA TYR A 191 -12.37 -7.91 12.24
C TYR A 191 -11.12 -7.08 12.55
N LEU A 192 -10.32 -6.74 11.54
CA LEU A 192 -8.98 -6.17 11.71
C LEU A 192 -8.99 -4.78 12.36
N SER A 193 -10.06 -4.00 12.21
CA SER A 193 -10.13 -2.62 12.71
C SER A 193 -10.70 -2.45 14.11
N VAL A 194 -11.29 -3.50 14.71
CA VAL A 194 -11.93 -3.40 16.05
C VAL A 194 -11.77 -4.63 16.93
N ALA A 195 -11.44 -5.82 16.40
CA ALA A 195 -11.35 -7.02 17.21
C ALA A 195 -10.18 -6.93 18.22
N PRO A 196 -10.38 -7.23 19.52
CA PRO A 196 -9.32 -7.07 20.54
C PRO A 196 -8.07 -7.93 20.28
N ASP A 197 -8.23 -9.05 19.57
CA ASP A 197 -7.15 -9.95 19.20
C ASP A 197 -6.50 -9.60 17.85
N SER A 198 -7.03 -8.60 17.13
CA SER A 198 -6.49 -8.14 15.84
C SER A 198 -5.02 -7.70 16.00
N PRO A 199 -4.12 -8.13 15.10
CA PRO A 199 -2.74 -7.67 15.12
C PRO A 199 -2.63 -6.14 14.95
N PHE A 200 -3.57 -5.50 14.26
CA PHE A 200 -3.58 -4.06 14.03
C PHE A 200 -3.98 -3.23 15.25
N LEU A 201 -4.69 -3.85 16.22
CA LEU A 201 -4.99 -3.23 17.52
C LEU A 201 -3.91 -3.53 18.56
N ARG A 202 -3.14 -4.60 18.36
CA ARG A 202 -2.12 -5.06 19.32
C ARG A 202 -0.71 -4.55 19.01
N LEU A 203 -0.47 -4.09 17.79
CA LEU A 203 0.83 -3.60 17.34
C LEU A 203 0.68 -2.21 16.70
N CYS A 204 1.30 -1.21 17.32
CA CYS A 204 1.55 0.11 16.72
C CYS A 204 2.57 -0.08 15.60
N ALA A 205 2.13 0.11 14.36
CA ALA A 205 3.02 0.06 13.21
C ALA A 205 2.69 1.16 12.21
N ALA A 206 3.74 1.78 11.68
CA ALA A 206 3.66 2.70 10.57
C ALA A 206 4.83 2.45 9.62
N TYR A 207 4.59 2.59 8.31
CA TYR A 207 5.56 2.35 7.26
C TYR A 207 5.47 3.51 6.27
N ARG A 208 6.62 3.93 5.76
CA ARG A 208 6.74 4.91 4.69
C ARG A 208 7.78 4.44 3.70
N ARG A 209 7.38 4.25 2.44
CA ARG A 209 8.28 3.93 1.33
C ARG A 209 8.78 5.22 0.72
N LYS A 210 10.10 5.41 0.74
CA LYS A 210 10.79 6.50 0.07
C LYS A 210 11.54 5.97 -1.14
N ALA A 211 11.95 6.86 -2.03
CA ALA A 211 12.68 6.50 -3.25
C ALA A 211 13.94 5.66 -3.00
N GLY A 212 14.62 5.86 -1.86
CA GLY A 212 15.86 5.15 -1.52
C GLY A 212 15.86 4.44 -0.17
N SER A 213 14.73 4.45 0.55
CA SER A 213 14.65 3.84 1.89
C SER A 213 13.25 3.39 2.26
N VAL A 214 13.16 2.60 3.33
CA VAL A 214 11.90 2.28 4.00
C VAL A 214 12.00 2.65 5.46
N VAL A 215 11.11 3.52 5.92
CA VAL A 215 10.98 3.85 7.34
C VAL A 215 9.88 2.98 7.94
N ILE A 216 10.19 2.29 9.03
CA ILE A 216 9.27 1.42 9.75
C ILE A 216 9.30 1.80 11.22
N LEU A 217 8.18 2.28 11.73
CA LEU A 217 7.91 2.35 13.15
C LEU A 217 7.18 1.07 13.57
N ARG A 218 7.71 0.36 14.56
CA ARG A 218 7.04 -0.77 15.22
C ARG A 218 7.18 -0.65 16.73
N SER A 219 6.08 -0.39 17.41
CA SER A 219 6.03 -0.08 18.84
C SER A 219 6.99 1.06 19.19
N LEU A 220 8.14 0.74 19.79
CA LEU A 220 9.15 1.70 20.21
C LEU A 220 10.38 1.70 19.29
N SER A 221 10.40 0.90 18.23
CA SER A 221 11.55 0.82 17.32
C SER A 221 11.25 1.56 16.04
N LEU A 222 12.11 2.52 15.71
CA LEU A 222 12.16 3.19 14.42
C LEU A 222 13.34 2.62 13.62
N ILE A 223 13.04 2.01 12.49
CA ILE A 223 14.02 1.40 11.60
C ILE A 223 13.95 2.10 10.26
N GLU A 224 15.09 2.51 9.71
CA GLU A 224 15.19 2.96 8.33
C GLU A 224 16.16 2.05 7.56
N THR A 225 15.61 1.32 6.60
CA THR A 225 16.37 0.42 5.74
C THR A 225 16.77 1.15 4.46
N PHE A 226 18.07 1.23 4.20
CA PHE A 226 18.66 1.70 2.95
C PHE A 226 19.23 0.51 2.17
N ASP A 227 19.80 0.76 1.01
CA ASP A 227 20.44 -0.29 0.22
C ASP A 227 21.66 -0.90 0.93
N ASP A 228 22.48 -0.05 1.54
CA ASP A 228 23.79 -0.40 2.09
C ASP A 228 23.82 -0.55 3.62
N ARG A 229 22.76 -0.10 4.31
CA ARG A 229 22.69 -0.11 5.77
C ARG A 229 21.27 -0.18 6.30
N ILE A 230 21.15 -0.48 7.58
CA ILE A 230 19.91 -0.41 8.35
C ILE A 230 20.20 0.44 9.58
N ASP A 231 19.51 1.57 9.68
CA ASP A 231 19.57 2.45 10.84
C ASP A 231 18.43 2.05 11.79
N SER A 232 18.70 1.94 13.09
CA SER A 232 17.71 1.54 14.09
C SER A 232 17.84 2.39 15.34
N THR A 233 16.71 2.94 15.78
CA THR A 233 16.59 3.79 16.96
C THR A 233 15.49 3.25 17.87
N LEU A 234 15.78 3.16 19.17
CA LEU A 234 14.77 2.91 20.19
C LEU A 234 14.21 4.25 20.67
N LEU A 235 12.89 4.37 20.66
CA LEU A 235 12.13 5.51 21.16
C LEU A 235 11.78 5.24 22.62
N GLU A 236 12.33 6.05 23.53
CA GLU A 236 12.24 5.82 24.97
C GLU A 236 11.23 6.76 25.64
N THR A 237 10.96 7.91 25.00
CA THR A 237 10.10 8.95 25.54
C THR A 237 9.02 9.36 24.53
N PRO A 238 7.87 9.88 24.98
CA PRO A 238 6.85 10.42 24.07
C PRO A 238 7.38 11.54 23.15
N ALA A 239 8.41 12.29 23.57
CA ALA A 239 9.00 13.36 22.77
C ALA A 239 9.70 12.81 21.51
N ASP A 240 10.19 11.57 21.56
CA ASP A 240 10.87 10.91 20.45
C ASP A 240 9.92 10.63 19.27
N PHE A 241 8.61 10.67 19.50
CA PHE A 241 7.57 10.49 18.47
C PHE A 241 7.13 11.81 17.80
N SER A 242 7.43 12.96 18.40
CA SER A 242 6.96 14.26 17.91
C SER A 242 7.55 14.77 16.58
N PRO A 243 8.72 14.28 16.08
CA PRO A 243 9.26 14.68 14.78
C PRO A 243 8.99 13.67 13.63
N LEU A 244 8.22 12.60 13.88
CA LEU A 244 8.04 11.47 12.94
C LEU A 244 6.92 11.63 11.93
#